data_AF-A0A974CK39-F1
#
_entry.id   AF-A0A974CK39-F1
#
_cell.length_a   1.000
_cell.length_b   1.000
_cell.length_c   1.000
_cell.angle_alpha   90.00
_cell.angle_beta   90.00
_cell.angle_gamma   90.00
#
_symmetry.space_group_name_H-M   'P 1'
#
loop_
_entity.id
_entity.type
_entity.pdbx_description
1 polymer ?
#
loop_
_entity_poly.entity_id
_entity_poly.type
_entity_poly.pdbx_seq_one_letter_code
_entity_poly.pdbx_strand_id
1 'polypeptide(L)'
;MGKNKKGTFPCLNCICCSSIIKGNMVNYPTKGTPFKLNDFSTCDTKYVVYMLKCPCGKAYIGQTIRSVKQRNKIRNFKTDTATDTLVSRHFHNQGHNLSQLRWLVLENIVQPKRGGDRKKNAGIKKMNTMAPLGLNDYWSLSPFL
;
A
#
# COMPACT_ATOMS: atom_id res chain seq x y z
N MET A 1 25.17 19.38 0.77
CA MET A 1 23.72 19.10 0.90
C MET A 1 23.50 17.59 0.86
N GLY A 2 22.99 16.99 1.94
CA GLY A 2 22.78 15.54 2.00
C GLY A 2 21.69 15.08 1.03
N LYS A 3 21.87 13.93 0.38
CA LYS A 3 20.87 13.35 -0.53
C LYS A 3 19.54 13.19 0.23
N ASN A 4 18.44 13.69 -0.35
CA ASN A 4 17.11 13.50 0.21
C ASN A 4 16.85 12.00 0.41
N LYS A 5 16.47 11.60 1.64
CA LYS A 5 16.12 10.21 1.97
C LYS A 5 14.89 9.81 1.15
N LYS A 6 14.92 8.62 0.56
CA LYS A 6 13.82 8.05 -0.23
C LYS A 6 13.37 6.74 0.40
N GLY A 7 12.08 6.44 0.29
CA GLY A 7 11.45 5.27 0.87
C GLY A 7 10.37 5.60 1.88
N THR A 8 9.87 4.54 2.53
CA THR A 8 8.86 4.65 3.59
C THR A 8 9.51 4.55 4.96
N PHE A 9 9.18 5.49 5.84
CA PHE A 9 9.77 5.63 7.17
C PHE A 9 8.70 5.74 8.26
N PRO A 10 9.00 5.27 9.48
CA PRO A 10 8.06 5.40 10.59
C PRO A 10 7.85 6.88 10.93
N CYS A 11 6.60 7.25 11.21
CA CYS A 11 6.30 8.56 11.82
C CYS A 11 6.54 8.57 13.33
N LEU A 12 6.89 7.42 13.92
CA LEU A 12 7.17 7.20 15.35
C LEU A 12 6.00 7.43 16.30
N ASN A 13 4.81 7.74 15.77
CA ASN A 13 3.62 8.10 16.55
C ASN A 13 2.40 7.20 16.26
N CYS A 14 2.59 6.05 15.60
CA CYS A 14 1.47 5.15 15.32
C CYS A 14 1.85 3.67 15.23
N ILE A 15 0.87 2.80 15.48
CA ILE A 15 1.03 1.33 15.44
C ILE A 15 1.43 0.81 14.05
N CYS A 16 1.08 1.51 12.96
CA CYS A 16 1.45 1.08 11.62
C CYS A 16 2.96 1.11 11.37
N CYS A 17 3.73 1.84 12.19
CA CYS A 17 5.18 1.96 12.04
C CYS A 17 5.91 0.62 12.13
N SER A 18 5.41 -0.32 12.95
CA SER A 18 6.04 -1.63 13.16
C SER A 18 5.98 -2.51 11.91
N SER A 19 5.04 -2.26 11.02
CA SER A 19 4.80 -3.04 9.81
C SER A 19 5.44 -2.44 8.55
N ILE A 20 6.24 -1.37 8.66
CA ILE A 20 6.87 -0.73 7.51
C ILE A 20 7.96 -1.60 6.91
N ILE A 21 7.96 -1.74 5.58
CA ILE A 21 9.10 -2.21 4.81
C ILE A 21 10.05 -1.03 4.66
N LYS A 22 11.16 -1.09 5.41
CA LYS A 22 12.19 -0.05 5.39
C LYS A 22 13.03 -0.18 4.10
N GLY A 23 13.44 0.97 3.56
CA GLY A 23 14.32 1.04 2.40
C GLY A 23 13.72 1.86 1.25
N ASN A 24 14.53 2.05 0.21
CA ASN A 24 14.18 2.79 -1.00
C ASN A 24 13.89 1.87 -2.20
N MET A 25 13.79 0.56 -1.98
CA MET A 25 13.51 -0.43 -3.01
C MET A 25 12.59 -1.52 -2.48
N VAL A 26 11.76 -2.07 -3.36
CA VAL A 26 10.96 -3.26 -3.11
C VAL A 26 10.88 -4.11 -4.35
N ASN A 27 10.79 -5.43 -4.22
CA ASN A 27 10.63 -6.28 -5.38
C ASN A 27 9.18 -6.32 -5.85
N TYR A 28 8.98 -6.29 -7.16
CA TYR A 28 7.69 -6.60 -7.78
C TYR A 28 7.25 -8.00 -7.35
N PRO A 29 6.02 -8.19 -6.81
CA PRO A 29 5.57 -9.47 -6.28
C PRO A 29 5.67 -10.65 -7.27
N THR A 30 5.53 -10.37 -8.57
CA THR A 30 5.41 -11.40 -9.61
C THR A 30 6.66 -11.65 -10.42
N LYS A 31 7.53 -10.65 -10.57
CA LYS A 31 8.75 -10.75 -11.38
C LYS A 31 10.04 -10.77 -10.56
N GLY A 32 9.95 -10.45 -9.27
CA GLY A 32 11.13 -10.32 -8.39
C GLY A 32 12.04 -9.14 -8.72
N THR A 33 11.79 -8.40 -9.81
CA THR A 33 12.59 -7.25 -10.21
C THR A 33 12.50 -6.14 -9.16
N PRO A 34 13.58 -5.39 -8.91
CA PRO A 34 13.56 -4.29 -7.97
C PRO A 34 12.76 -3.10 -8.52
N PHE A 35 11.92 -2.51 -7.66
CA PHE A 35 11.19 -1.26 -7.87
C PHE A 35 11.75 -0.20 -6.95
N LYS A 36 12.21 0.92 -7.51
CA LYS A 36 12.84 2.00 -6.75
C LYS A 36 11.81 3.03 -6.29
N LEU A 37 11.79 3.30 -5.00
CA LEU A 37 10.98 4.33 -4.37
C LEU A 37 11.65 5.68 -4.58
N ASN A 38 10.91 6.63 -5.16
CA ASN A 38 11.45 7.93 -5.56
C ASN A 38 11.21 9.03 -4.53
N ASP A 39 10.24 8.83 -3.65
CA ASP A 39 9.76 9.82 -2.69
C ASP A 39 10.12 9.47 -1.25
N PHE A 40 10.12 10.48 -0.39
CA PHE A 40 10.06 10.29 1.05
C PHE A 40 8.60 10.18 1.48
N SER A 41 8.25 9.13 2.21
CA SER A 41 6.90 8.93 2.74
C SER A 41 6.92 8.38 4.16
N THR A 42 5.87 8.67 4.91
CA THR A 42 5.63 8.15 6.26
C THR A 42 4.19 7.68 6.39
N CYS A 43 3.82 7.18 7.58
CA CYS A 43 2.44 6.83 7.90
C CYS A 43 1.44 8.01 7.73
N ASP A 44 1.93 9.25 7.76
CA ASP A 44 1.12 10.46 7.67
C ASP A 44 0.96 10.97 6.23
N THR A 45 1.74 10.44 5.28
CA THR A 45 1.68 10.86 3.88
C THR A 45 0.30 10.57 3.30
N LYS A 46 -0.26 11.58 2.62
CA LYS A 46 -1.57 11.55 1.94
C LYS A 46 -1.37 11.51 0.44
N TYR A 47 -2.42 11.17 -0.31
CA TYR A 47 -2.39 11.11 -1.77
C TYR A 47 -1.30 10.16 -2.24
N VAL A 48 -1.43 8.88 -1.93
CA VAL A 48 -0.40 7.89 -2.22
C VAL A 48 -0.97 6.63 -2.85
N VAL A 49 -0.11 5.95 -3.60
CA VAL A 49 -0.26 4.53 -3.91
C VAL A 49 0.59 3.74 -2.93
N TYR A 50 -0.01 2.79 -2.24
CA TYR A 50 0.64 1.98 -1.21
C TYR A 50 0.52 0.49 -1.54
N MET A 51 1.47 -0.29 -1.02
CA MET A 51 1.48 -1.74 -1.11
C MET A 51 1.32 -2.35 0.28
N LEU A 52 0.48 -3.38 0.38
CA LEU A 52 0.42 -4.30 1.51
C LEU A 52 0.96 -5.65 1.05
N LYS A 53 1.88 -6.25 1.80
CA LYS A 53 2.56 -7.50 1.47
C LYS A 53 2.21 -8.56 2.50
N CYS A 54 1.71 -9.68 2.00
CA CYS A 54 1.48 -10.92 2.74
C CYS A 54 2.81 -11.64 2.98
N PRO A 55 2.98 -12.35 4.12
CA PRO A 55 4.10 -13.27 4.31
C PRO A 55 4.18 -14.37 3.21
N CYS A 56 3.04 -14.75 2.66
CA CYS A 56 2.90 -15.69 1.53
C CYS A 56 3.35 -15.15 0.16
N GLY A 57 3.93 -13.95 0.09
CA GLY A 57 4.43 -13.36 -1.15
C GLY A 57 3.38 -12.60 -1.98
N LYS A 58 2.08 -12.80 -1.72
CA LYS A 58 1.02 -12.02 -2.37
C LYS A 58 1.02 -10.56 -1.89
N ALA A 59 0.56 -9.65 -2.74
CA ALA A 59 0.45 -8.23 -2.38
C ALA A 59 -0.89 -7.64 -2.81
N TYR A 60 -1.32 -6.64 -2.06
CA TYR A 60 -2.40 -5.72 -2.40
C TYR A 60 -1.81 -4.35 -2.73
N ILE A 61 -2.33 -3.68 -3.76
CA ILE A 61 -2.00 -2.29 -4.07
C ILE A 61 -3.27 -1.46 -3.99
N GLY A 62 -3.21 -0.42 -3.17
CA GLY A 62 -4.30 0.53 -2.99
C GLY A 62 -3.86 1.95 -3.26
N GLN A 63 -4.84 2.82 -3.53
CA GLN A 63 -4.65 4.26 -3.59
C GLN A 63 -5.46 4.91 -2.47
N THR A 64 -4.96 6.02 -1.91
CA THR A 64 -5.70 6.78 -0.91
C THR A 64 -5.37 8.27 -0.97
N ILE A 65 -6.38 9.10 -0.80
CA ILE A 65 -6.22 10.55 -0.55
C ILE A 65 -6.02 10.87 0.94
N ARG A 66 -6.33 9.92 1.82
CA ARG A 66 -6.16 10.03 3.27
C ARG A 66 -4.73 9.64 3.65
N SER A 67 -4.38 9.82 4.92
CA SER A 67 -3.08 9.35 5.42
C SER A 67 -3.04 7.82 5.42
N VAL A 68 -1.88 7.23 5.16
CA VAL A 68 -1.75 5.75 5.13
C VAL A 68 -2.17 5.13 6.46
N LYS A 69 -1.84 5.75 7.61
CA LYS A 69 -2.27 5.26 8.93
C LYS A 69 -3.77 5.20 9.12
N GLN A 70 -4.53 6.09 8.46
CA GLN A 70 -5.99 6.04 8.53
C GLN A 70 -6.54 4.85 7.74
N ARG A 71 -5.86 4.45 6.67
CA ARG A 71 -6.31 3.38 5.80
C ARG A 71 -5.79 2.01 6.21
N ASN A 72 -4.59 1.95 6.78
CA ASN A 72 -3.95 0.73 7.26
C ASN A 72 -4.42 0.28 8.66
N LYS A 73 -5.69 0.54 8.98
CA LYS A 73 -6.37 0.04 10.19
C LYS A 73 -6.95 -1.36 9.95
N ILE A 74 -6.13 -2.25 9.38
CA ILE A 74 -6.57 -3.62 9.11
C ILE A 74 -6.72 -4.33 10.46
N ARG A 75 -7.91 -4.89 10.66
CA ARG A 75 -8.32 -5.62 11.86
C ARG A 75 -8.59 -7.07 11.50
N ASN A 76 -8.73 -7.92 12.51
CA ASN A 76 -9.10 -9.31 12.31
C ASN A 76 -10.38 -9.40 11.49
N PHE A 77 -10.43 -10.37 10.60
CA PHE A 77 -11.55 -10.61 9.70
C PHE A 77 -12.82 -10.95 10.48
N LYS A 78 -13.94 -10.34 10.08
CA LYS A 78 -15.29 -10.68 10.50
C LYS A 78 -16.25 -10.46 9.33
N THR A 79 -16.98 -11.49 8.94
CA THR A 79 -17.98 -11.45 7.86
C THR A 79 -19.03 -10.37 8.11
N ASP A 80 -19.50 -9.73 7.04
CA ASP A 80 -20.54 -8.69 7.06
C ASP A 80 -20.20 -7.47 7.92
N THR A 81 -18.90 -7.12 7.99
CA THR A 81 -18.43 -5.91 8.69
C THR A 81 -17.49 -5.09 7.83
N ALA A 82 -17.14 -3.88 8.29
CA ALA A 82 -16.10 -3.06 7.67
C ALA A 82 -14.69 -3.73 7.64
N THR A 83 -14.53 -4.86 8.35
CA THR A 83 -13.30 -5.66 8.34
C THR A 83 -13.37 -6.83 7.37
N ASP A 84 -14.45 -6.98 6.60
CA ASP A 84 -14.53 -7.91 5.48
C ASP A 84 -13.87 -7.27 4.23
N THR A 85 -12.55 -7.20 4.28
CA THR A 85 -11.71 -6.77 3.15
C THR A 85 -11.01 -7.98 2.55
N LEU A 86 -10.58 -7.88 1.29
CA LEU A 86 -9.83 -8.95 0.63
C LEU A 86 -8.57 -9.36 1.41
N VAL A 87 -7.88 -8.38 2.00
CA VAL A 87 -6.65 -8.62 2.76
C VAL A 87 -6.96 -9.36 4.06
N SER A 88 -7.94 -8.90 4.84
CA SER A 88 -8.32 -9.56 6.09
C SER A 88 -8.90 -10.96 5.86
N ARG A 89 -9.78 -11.13 4.86
CA ARG A 89 -10.32 -12.43 4.45
C ARG A 89 -9.23 -13.39 4.03
N HIS A 90 -8.26 -12.92 3.24
CA HIS A 90 -7.11 -13.73 2.85
C HIS A 90 -6.26 -14.15 4.05
N PHE A 91 -5.95 -13.23 4.96
CA PHE A 91 -5.18 -13.54 6.17
C PHE A 91 -5.88 -14.59 7.04
N HIS A 92 -7.20 -14.49 7.18
CA HIS A 92 -8.00 -15.47 7.89
C HIS A 92 -7.94 -16.85 7.21
N ASN A 93 -8.22 -16.91 5.90
CA ASN A 93 -8.26 -18.17 5.15
C ASN A 93 -6.91 -18.88 5.07
N GLN A 94 -5.80 -18.15 5.16
CA GLN A 94 -4.44 -18.71 5.13
C GLN A 94 -3.84 -18.89 6.53
N GLY A 95 -4.58 -18.60 7.60
CA GLY A 95 -4.07 -18.69 8.98
C GLY A 95 -2.92 -17.73 9.27
N HIS A 96 -2.83 -16.60 8.56
CA HIS A 96 -1.80 -15.60 8.76
C HIS A 96 -2.17 -14.60 9.85
N ASN A 97 -1.17 -14.12 10.59
CA ASN A 97 -1.34 -13.09 11.61
C ASN A 97 -1.12 -11.70 11.02
N LEU A 98 -1.97 -10.73 11.38
CA LEU A 98 -1.83 -9.34 10.94
C LEU A 98 -0.49 -8.70 11.32
N SER A 99 0.17 -9.17 12.38
CA SER A 99 1.51 -8.74 12.76
C SER A 99 2.58 -9.08 11.70
N GLN A 100 2.30 -10.05 10.83
CA GLN A 100 3.14 -10.44 9.70
C GLN A 100 2.90 -9.56 8.46
N LEU A 101 1.82 -8.77 8.43
CA LEU A 101 1.57 -7.83 7.35
C LEU A 101 2.70 -6.80 7.30
N ARG A 102 3.15 -6.51 6.08
CA ARG A 102 4.16 -5.49 5.81
C ARG A 102 3.64 -4.50 4.78
N TRP A 103 4.07 -3.24 4.83
CA TRP A 103 3.59 -2.22 3.90
C TRP A 103 4.62 -1.15 3.57
N LEU A 104 4.41 -0.45 2.45
CA LEU A 104 5.18 0.74 2.05
C LEU A 104 4.36 1.62 1.09
N VAL A 105 4.82 2.86 0.88
CA VAL A 105 4.37 3.76 -0.18
C VAL A 105 5.21 3.55 -1.42
N LEU A 106 4.55 3.35 -2.56
CA LEU A 106 5.17 3.16 -3.86
C LEU A 106 5.38 4.50 -4.58
N GLU A 107 4.39 5.39 -4.52
CA GLU A 107 4.36 6.64 -5.28
C GLU A 107 3.45 7.66 -4.57
N ASN A 108 3.87 8.93 -4.57
CA ASN A 108 3.02 10.05 -4.19
C ASN A 108 2.22 10.55 -5.41
N ILE A 109 0.91 10.71 -5.25
CA ILE A 109 -0.01 11.21 -6.25
C ILE A 109 0.06 12.74 -6.25
N VAL A 110 0.48 13.33 -7.36
CA VAL A 110 0.51 14.79 -7.53
C VAL A 110 -0.92 15.33 -7.63
N GLN A 111 -1.25 16.29 -6.76
CA GLN A 111 -2.52 17.02 -6.86
C GLN A 111 -2.42 18.09 -7.95
N PRO A 112 -3.29 18.09 -8.98
CA PRO A 112 -3.34 19.20 -9.93
C PRO A 112 -3.79 20.48 -9.21
N LYS A 113 -3.14 21.61 -9.52
CA LYS A 113 -3.30 22.88 -8.80
C LYS A 113 -4.68 23.54 -8.93
N ARG A 114 -5.56 23.11 -9.86
CA ARG A 114 -6.94 23.64 -10.05
C ARG A 114 -7.68 22.81 -11.11
N GLY A 115 -8.90 22.35 -10.80
CA GLY A 115 -10.00 22.04 -11.74
C GLY A 115 -9.81 21.04 -12.89
N GLY A 116 -8.60 20.56 -13.17
CA GLY A 116 -8.35 19.62 -14.25
C GLY A 116 -8.72 18.19 -13.88
N ASP A 117 -9.21 17.44 -14.86
CA ASP A 117 -9.40 15.99 -14.78
C ASP A 117 -8.19 15.34 -14.09
N ARG A 118 -8.46 14.48 -13.12
CA ARG A 118 -7.44 13.69 -12.42
C ARG A 118 -6.70 12.83 -13.46
N LYS A 119 -5.64 13.36 -14.09
CA LYS A 119 -4.79 12.57 -14.98
C LYS A 119 -4.11 11.52 -14.12
N LYS A 120 -4.71 10.35 -14.22
CA LYS A 120 -4.55 9.12 -13.46
C LYS A 120 -3.26 8.40 -13.85
N ASN A 121 -2.14 9.11 -13.86
CA ASN A 121 -0.84 8.50 -14.07
C ASN A 121 -0.28 8.04 -12.73
N ALA A 122 -1.00 7.15 -12.03
CA ALA A 122 -0.32 6.25 -11.12
C ALA A 122 0.53 5.34 -12.02
N GLY A 123 1.86 5.49 -12.01
CA GLY A 123 2.78 4.68 -12.81
C GLY A 123 2.67 3.17 -12.52
N ILE A 124 1.90 2.82 -11.50
CA ILE A 124 1.70 1.48 -10.97
C ILE A 124 0.52 0.81 -11.71
N LYS A 125 0.52 0.85 -13.04
CA LYS A 125 -0.55 0.23 -13.85
C LYS A 125 -0.46 -1.30 -13.91
N LYS A 126 0.67 -1.95 -13.52
CA LYS A 126 0.87 -3.41 -13.62
C LYS A 126 1.94 -3.99 -12.68
N MET A 127 1.72 -4.06 -11.35
CA MET A 127 2.52 -4.94 -10.48
C MET A 127 1.98 -6.40 -10.39
N ASN A 128 0.96 -6.70 -11.20
CA ASN A 128 0.26 -7.99 -11.24
C ASN A 128 -0.20 -8.47 -9.85
N THR A 129 -0.82 -7.56 -9.10
CA THR A 129 -1.44 -7.87 -7.80
C THR A 129 -2.86 -8.37 -7.92
N MET A 130 -3.30 -8.73 -9.13
CA MET A 130 -4.64 -9.24 -9.37
C MET A 130 -4.78 -10.68 -8.90
N ALA A 131 -5.92 -11.04 -8.32
CA ALA A 131 -6.26 -12.43 -8.06
C ALA A 131 -6.17 -13.26 -9.36
N PRO A 132 -5.65 -14.49 -9.33
CA PRO A 132 -5.27 -15.27 -8.13
C PRO A 132 -3.83 -15.01 -7.62
N LEU A 133 -2.99 -14.31 -8.38
CA LEU A 133 -1.56 -14.12 -8.08
C LEU A 133 -1.28 -13.00 -7.06
N GLY A 134 -2.24 -12.10 -6.83
CA GLY A 134 -2.22 -11.11 -5.77
C GLY A 134 -3.57 -11.00 -5.05
N LEU A 135 -3.76 -9.90 -4.32
CA LEU A 135 -4.89 -9.67 -3.42
C LEU A 135 -5.92 -8.65 -3.95
N ASN A 136 -5.71 -8.07 -5.13
CA ASN A 136 -6.66 -7.17 -5.78
C ASN A 136 -7.65 -7.99 -6.64
N ASP A 137 -8.96 -7.84 -6.44
CA ASP A 137 -9.95 -8.48 -7.34
C ASP A 137 -10.24 -7.64 -8.58
N TYR A 138 -10.03 -6.33 -8.51
CA TYR A 138 -10.16 -5.40 -9.64
C TYR A 138 -9.19 -4.22 -9.49
N TRP A 139 -8.89 -3.57 -10.61
CA TRP A 139 -8.19 -2.29 -10.61
C TRP A 139 -9.14 -1.19 -10.15
N SER A 140 -9.24 -0.99 -8.83
CA SER A 140 -9.92 0.21 -8.32
C SER A 140 -9.03 1.41 -8.53
N LEU A 141 -9.31 2.16 -9.59
CA LEU A 141 -8.70 3.45 -9.84
C LEU A 141 -9.41 4.59 -9.10
N SER A 142 -10.39 4.25 -8.26
CA SER A 142 -11.13 5.20 -7.44
C SER A 142 -10.50 5.23 -6.05
N PRO A 143 -9.97 6.37 -5.59
CA PRO A 143 -9.58 6.50 -4.20
C PRO A 143 -10.84 6.34 -3.36
N PHE A 144 -10.97 5.22 -2.63
CA PHE A 144 -12.01 5.09 -1.63
C PHE A 144 -11.87 6.27 -0.66
N LEU A 145 -12.92 7.08 -0.58
CA LEU A 145 -13.05 8.34 0.15
C LEU A 145 -12.59 8.26 1.62
#